data_AF-A0A8C9BXV3-F1
#
_entry.id   AF-A0A8C9BXV3-F1
#
_cell.length_a   1.000
_cell.length_b   1.000
_cell.length_c   1.000
_cell.angle_alpha   90.00
_cell.angle_beta   90.00
_cell.angle_gamma   90.00
#
_symmetry.space_group_name_H-M   'P 1'
#
loop_
_entity.id
_entity.type
_entity.pdbx_description
1 polymer ?
#
loop_
_entity_poly.entity_id
_entity_poly.type
_entity_poly.pdbx_seq_one_letter_code
_entity_poly.pdbx_strand_id
1 'polypeptide(L)'
;MKLINGRKQTFPWFGMDIGGTLVKLVYFEPKDITAEEEQEEVENLKSIRKYLTSNTAYGKTGIRDVHLELKNLTMCGRKGNLHFIRFPSCAMHRFIQMGSEKNFSSLHTTLCATGGGAFKFEEDFRTIADLQLHKLDELDCLIQGLLYVDSVGFNGKPECYYFENPTNPELCQKRPYCLDNPYPMLLVNMGSGVSILAVYSKDNYKRVTGTSFGNMMSKEKRDSISKEDLARATLVTITNNIGSIARMCALNENIDRVVFVGNFLRINMVSMKLLAYAMDFWSKGQLKALFLEHEGYFGAVGALLELFKMTDDQ
;
A
#
# COMPACT_ATOMS: atom_id res chain seq x y z
N MET A 1 -20.77 12.18 6.67
CA MET A 1 -20.82 13.37 5.79
C MET A 1 -21.57 12.96 4.52
N LYS A 2 -22.57 13.73 4.06
CA LYS A 2 -23.33 13.38 2.85
C LYS A 2 -22.60 13.90 1.61
N LEU A 3 -22.01 13.00 0.82
CA LEU A 3 -21.45 13.30 -0.50
C LEU A 3 -22.59 13.34 -1.53
N ILE A 4 -23.21 14.51 -1.75
CA ILE A 4 -24.27 14.70 -2.75
C ILE A 4 -24.20 16.10 -3.40
N ASN A 5 -23.41 16.24 -4.47
CA ASN A 5 -23.76 16.87 -5.76
C ASN A 5 -22.50 17.29 -6.53
N GLY A 6 -22.57 17.36 -7.86
CA GLY A 6 -21.53 18.01 -8.67
C GLY A 6 -21.41 17.45 -10.07
N ARG A 7 -20.31 16.72 -10.32
CA ARG A 7 -19.98 16.12 -11.62
C ARG A 7 -19.90 14.60 -11.51
N LYS A 8 -20.52 13.86 -12.45
CA LYS A 8 -20.20 12.43 -12.64
C LYS A 8 -18.74 12.33 -13.08
N GLN A 9 -17.88 11.81 -12.23
CA GLN A 9 -16.48 11.60 -12.57
C GLN A 9 -16.38 10.44 -13.57
N THR A 10 -15.79 10.69 -14.74
CA THR A 10 -15.67 9.71 -15.82
C THR A 10 -14.68 8.61 -15.43
N PHE A 11 -14.99 7.37 -15.81
CA PHE A 11 -14.05 6.25 -15.68
C PHE A 11 -12.89 6.41 -16.67
N PRO A 12 -11.71 5.82 -16.40
CA PRO A 12 -11.39 4.90 -15.31
C PRO A 12 -10.87 5.61 -14.06
N TRP A 13 -11.14 5.06 -12.88
CA TRP A 13 -10.63 5.59 -11.61
C TRP A 13 -9.40 4.81 -11.16
N PHE A 14 -8.27 5.51 -11.05
CA PHE A 14 -6.98 4.95 -10.66
C PHE A 14 -6.30 5.78 -9.57
N GLY A 15 -5.56 5.10 -8.70
CA GLY A 15 -4.54 5.72 -7.84
C GLY A 15 -3.23 4.94 -7.93
N MET A 16 -2.10 5.65 -7.97
CA MET A 16 -0.79 5.05 -8.16
C MET A 16 0.21 5.45 -7.08
N ASP A 17 0.98 4.50 -6.58
CA ASP A 17 2.15 4.72 -5.71
C ASP A 17 3.38 4.20 -6.46
N ILE A 18 4.27 5.11 -6.83
CA ILE A 18 5.48 4.83 -7.59
C ILE A 18 6.67 4.82 -6.61
N GLY A 19 6.77 3.74 -5.83
CA GLY A 19 7.90 3.51 -4.93
C GLY A 19 9.21 3.19 -5.66
N GLY A 20 10.31 3.16 -4.90
CA GLY A 20 11.66 2.93 -5.46
C GLY A 20 11.87 1.55 -6.11
N THR A 21 11.14 0.51 -5.66
CA THR A 21 11.29 -0.88 -6.13
C THR A 21 10.03 -1.42 -6.80
N LEU A 22 8.86 -1.07 -6.28
CA LEU A 22 7.56 -1.51 -6.78
C LEU A 22 6.66 -0.30 -7.01
N VAL A 23 6.00 -0.31 -8.16
CA VAL A 23 4.81 0.48 -8.45
C VAL A 23 3.60 -0.30 -7.98
N LYS A 24 2.65 0.39 -7.36
CA LYS A 24 1.34 -0.14 -6.98
C LYS A 24 0.29 0.71 -7.66
N LEU A 25 -0.70 0.05 -8.23
CA LEU A 25 -1.83 0.63 -8.94
C LEU A 25 -3.09 0.05 -8.31
N VAL A 26 -4.01 0.92 -7.93
CA VAL A 26 -5.35 0.57 -7.49
C VAL A 26 -6.32 0.99 -8.57
N TYR A 27 -7.27 0.12 -8.90
CA TYR A 27 -8.28 0.33 -9.94
C TYR A 27 -9.67 0.03 -9.37
N PHE A 28 -10.60 0.99 -9.46
CA PHE A 28 -12.00 0.75 -9.15
C PHE A 28 -12.75 0.31 -10.41
N GLU A 29 -13.24 -0.93 -10.41
CA GLU A 29 -14.08 -1.49 -11.46
C GLU A 29 -15.56 -1.28 -11.08
N PRO A 30 -16.31 -0.37 -11.74
CA PRO A 30 -17.75 -0.25 -11.52
C PRO A 30 -18.49 -1.53 -11.93
N LYS A 31 -19.48 -1.92 -11.12
CA LYS A 31 -20.38 -3.06 -11.34
C LYS A 31 -21.84 -2.62 -11.54
N ASP A 32 -22.08 -1.31 -11.55
CA ASP A 32 -23.38 -0.66 -11.63
C ASP A 32 -23.57 0.18 -12.92
N ILE A 33 -22.78 -0.10 -13.96
CA ILE A 33 -22.90 0.54 -15.28
C ILE A 33 -24.29 0.23 -15.86
N THR A 34 -24.99 1.27 -16.30
CA THR A 34 -26.27 1.12 -17.02
C THR A 34 -26.06 0.84 -18.50
N ALA A 35 -27.06 0.29 -19.19
CA ALA A 35 -26.97 0.06 -20.65
C ALA A 35 -26.77 1.36 -21.45
N GLU A 36 -27.21 2.51 -20.92
CA GLU A 36 -26.98 3.84 -21.48
C GLU A 36 -25.51 4.26 -21.30
N GLU A 37 -24.97 4.16 -20.08
CA GLU A 37 -23.56 4.42 -19.81
C GLU A 37 -22.64 3.50 -20.63
N GLU A 38 -23.02 2.24 -20.85
CA GLU A 38 -22.25 1.32 -21.71
C GLU A 38 -22.35 1.66 -23.21
N GLN A 39 -23.39 2.35 -23.66
CA GLN A 39 -23.46 2.84 -25.05
C GLN A 39 -22.63 4.12 -25.26
N GLU A 40 -22.61 5.02 -24.28
CA GLU A 40 -21.77 6.23 -24.28
C GLU A 40 -20.29 5.92 -24.04
N GLU A 41 -19.97 4.80 -23.40
CA GLU A 41 -18.61 4.41 -23.08
C GLU A 41 -17.75 4.09 -24.31
N VAL A 42 -16.70 4.90 -24.50
CA VAL A 42 -15.69 4.77 -25.57
C VAL A 42 -15.05 3.37 -25.56
N GLU A 43 -14.87 2.77 -26.74
CA GLU A 43 -14.35 1.39 -26.89
C GLU A 43 -12.99 1.17 -26.20
N ASN A 44 -12.15 2.21 -26.10
CA ASN A 44 -10.89 2.18 -25.34
C ASN A 44 -11.12 1.88 -23.84
N LEU A 45 -12.16 2.45 -23.22
CA LEU A 45 -12.52 2.19 -21.82
C LEU A 45 -12.93 0.74 -21.61
N LYS A 46 -13.81 0.21 -22.47
CA LYS A 46 -14.23 -1.20 -22.47
C LYS A 46 -13.03 -2.13 -22.61
N SER A 47 -12.12 -1.82 -23.54
CA SER A 47 -10.88 -2.54 -23.77
C SER A 47 -9.96 -2.56 -22.54
N ILE A 48 -9.78 -1.40 -21.87
CA ILE A 48 -8.96 -1.29 -20.65
C ILE A 48 -9.62 -1.99 -19.45
N ARG A 49 -10.93 -1.78 -19.21
CA ARG A 49 -11.69 -2.52 -18.18
C ARG A 49 -11.51 -4.02 -18.38
N LYS A 50 -11.82 -4.51 -19.58
CA LYS A 50 -11.70 -5.94 -19.94
C LYS A 50 -10.27 -6.45 -19.77
N TYR A 51 -9.26 -5.67 -20.16
CA TYR A 51 -7.86 -6.04 -20.00
C TYR A 51 -7.47 -6.22 -18.52
N LEU A 52 -7.88 -5.30 -17.65
CA LEU A 52 -7.59 -5.35 -16.21
C LEU A 52 -8.37 -6.46 -15.50
N THR A 53 -9.62 -6.70 -15.88
CA THR A 53 -10.49 -7.64 -15.15
C THR A 53 -10.33 -9.10 -15.61
N SER A 54 -10.04 -9.31 -16.91
CA SER A 54 -9.88 -10.65 -17.50
C SER A 54 -8.50 -11.26 -17.27
N ASN A 55 -7.48 -10.45 -16.95
CA ASN A 55 -6.10 -10.92 -16.76
C ASN A 55 -5.65 -10.78 -15.29
N THR A 56 -4.82 -11.71 -14.84
CA THR A 56 -4.16 -11.65 -13.52
C THR A 56 -2.68 -11.29 -13.61
N ALA A 57 -2.10 -11.40 -14.81
CA ALA A 57 -0.74 -10.98 -15.14
C ALA A 57 -0.76 -10.00 -16.33
N TYR A 58 0.08 -8.97 -16.28
CA TYR A 58 0.18 -7.93 -17.29
C TYR A 58 1.61 -7.85 -17.85
N GLY A 59 1.75 -8.10 -19.15
CA GLY A 59 3.06 -8.22 -19.78
C GLY A 59 3.88 -9.37 -19.18
N LYS A 60 5.12 -9.10 -18.78
CA LYS A 60 6.02 -10.10 -18.16
C LYS A 60 6.14 -9.98 -16.63
N THR A 61 5.66 -8.89 -16.04
CA THR A 61 6.04 -8.50 -14.65
C THR A 61 4.92 -7.85 -13.84
N GLY A 62 3.82 -7.44 -14.47
CA GLY A 62 2.66 -6.93 -13.76
C GLY A 62 1.81 -8.07 -13.20
N ILE A 63 1.34 -7.92 -11.97
CA ILE A 63 0.54 -8.92 -11.25
C ILE A 63 -0.64 -8.22 -10.58
N ARG A 64 -1.84 -8.78 -10.73
CA ARG A 64 -3.03 -8.43 -9.93
C ARG A 64 -3.13 -9.39 -8.75
N ASP A 65 -3.09 -8.86 -7.54
CA ASP A 65 -3.25 -9.65 -6.32
C ASP A 65 -4.74 -9.90 -6.05
N VAL A 66 -5.34 -10.83 -6.82
CA VAL A 66 -6.79 -11.14 -6.78
C VAL A 66 -7.29 -11.51 -5.38
N HIS A 67 -6.43 -12.06 -4.53
CA HIS A 67 -6.77 -12.40 -3.14
C HIS A 67 -7.06 -11.17 -2.26
N LEU A 68 -6.67 -9.96 -2.68
CA LEU A 68 -6.94 -8.70 -1.99
C LEU A 68 -8.14 -7.93 -2.57
N GLU A 69 -8.86 -8.46 -3.56
CA GLU A 69 -9.99 -7.74 -4.18
C GLU A 69 -11.07 -7.37 -3.14
N LEU A 70 -11.33 -6.07 -2.94
CA LEU A 70 -12.50 -5.60 -2.16
C LEU A 70 -13.73 -5.62 -3.05
N LYS A 71 -14.77 -6.36 -2.66
CA LYS A 71 -15.94 -6.63 -3.50
C LYS A 71 -17.17 -5.86 -3.01
N ASN A 72 -18.01 -5.44 -3.95
CA ASN A 72 -19.25 -4.69 -3.67
C ASN A 72 -19.02 -3.40 -2.87
N LEU A 73 -17.85 -2.79 -3.02
CA LEU A 73 -17.47 -1.54 -2.37
C LEU A 73 -18.29 -0.39 -2.95
N THR A 74 -18.74 0.53 -2.10
CA THR A 74 -19.43 1.75 -2.54
C THR A 74 -18.48 2.93 -2.43
N MET A 75 -18.07 3.51 -3.57
CA MET A 75 -17.17 4.67 -3.66
C MET A 75 -17.86 5.78 -4.44
N CYS A 76 -17.96 6.98 -3.86
CA CYS A 76 -18.51 8.17 -4.51
C CYS A 76 -19.86 7.95 -5.23
N GLY A 77 -20.75 7.22 -4.56
CA GLY A 77 -22.09 6.88 -5.08
C GLY A 77 -22.14 5.71 -6.06
N ARG A 78 -20.99 5.19 -6.52
CA ARG A 78 -20.89 4.01 -7.41
C ARG A 78 -20.63 2.74 -6.63
N LYS A 79 -21.17 1.61 -7.08
CA LYS A 79 -20.87 0.26 -6.59
C LYS A 79 -19.91 -0.46 -7.52
N GLY A 80 -18.85 -1.04 -6.97
CA GLY A 80 -17.82 -1.70 -7.75
C GLY A 80 -16.90 -2.60 -6.93
N ASN A 81 -15.83 -3.06 -7.57
CA ASN A 81 -14.77 -3.82 -6.93
C ASN A 81 -13.45 -3.04 -6.99
N LEU A 82 -12.66 -3.09 -5.92
CA LEU A 82 -11.34 -2.46 -5.86
C LEU A 82 -10.25 -3.52 -6.13
N HIS A 83 -9.51 -3.32 -7.20
CA HIS A 83 -8.45 -4.22 -7.67
C HIS A 83 -7.06 -3.68 -7.33
N PHE A 84 -6.18 -4.58 -6.90
CA PHE A 84 -4.81 -4.25 -6.46
C PHE A 84 -3.78 -4.84 -7.42
N ILE A 85 -2.98 -3.99 -8.04
CA ILE A 85 -2.06 -4.34 -9.13
C ILE A 85 -0.66 -3.81 -8.79
N ARG A 86 0.39 -4.58 -9.11
CA ARG A 86 1.79 -4.16 -8.89
C ARG A 86 2.70 -4.59 -10.01
N PHE A 87 3.78 -3.82 -10.21
CA PHE A 87 4.88 -4.18 -11.11
C PHE A 87 6.20 -3.55 -10.62
N PRO A 88 7.37 -4.08 -11.02
CA PRO A 88 8.67 -3.50 -10.66
C PRO A 88 8.85 -2.10 -11.25
N SER A 89 9.38 -1.14 -10.47
CA SER A 89 9.57 0.25 -10.93
C SER A 89 10.60 0.37 -12.06
N CYS A 90 11.48 -0.61 -12.25
CA CYS A 90 12.34 -0.69 -13.44
C CYS A 90 11.56 -0.94 -14.75
N ALA A 91 10.32 -1.43 -14.67
CA ALA A 91 9.45 -1.63 -15.82
C ALA A 91 8.56 -0.40 -16.14
N MET A 92 8.75 0.75 -15.47
CA MET A 92 7.89 1.92 -15.62
C MET A 92 7.78 2.43 -17.06
N HIS A 93 8.90 2.58 -17.78
CA HIS A 93 8.85 3.03 -19.19
C HIS A 93 7.96 2.15 -20.07
N ARG A 94 7.91 0.84 -19.82
CA ARG A 94 7.02 -0.08 -20.54
C ARG A 94 5.54 0.11 -20.17
N PHE A 95 5.25 0.45 -18.92
CA PHE A 95 3.90 0.83 -18.50
C PHE A 95 3.46 2.14 -19.18
N ILE A 96 4.34 3.15 -19.24
CA ILE A 96 4.05 4.44 -19.90
C ILE A 96 3.86 4.24 -21.42
N GLN A 97 4.70 3.44 -22.08
CA GLN A 97 4.52 3.06 -23.50
C GLN A 97 3.18 2.36 -23.74
N MET A 98 2.81 1.38 -22.90
CA MET A 98 1.48 0.75 -22.96
C MET A 98 0.35 1.77 -22.71
N GLY A 99 0.59 2.80 -21.88
CA GLY A 99 -0.30 3.93 -21.67
C GLY A 99 -0.58 4.71 -22.97
N SER A 100 0.48 4.98 -23.73
CA SER A 100 0.42 5.60 -25.06
C SER A 100 -0.29 4.70 -26.07
N GLU A 101 0.13 3.43 -26.22
CA GLU A 101 -0.45 2.45 -27.15
C GLU A 101 -1.96 2.18 -26.93
N LYS A 102 -2.43 2.36 -25.69
CA LYS A 102 -3.84 2.20 -25.30
C LYS A 102 -4.62 3.52 -25.24
N ASN A 103 -4.01 4.63 -25.66
CA ASN A 103 -4.59 5.97 -25.67
C ASN A 103 -5.18 6.39 -24.32
N PHE A 104 -4.50 6.15 -23.20
CA PHE A 104 -5.01 6.49 -21.86
C PHE A 104 -5.31 8.00 -21.69
N SER A 105 -4.59 8.88 -22.39
CA SER A 105 -4.85 10.33 -22.41
C SER A 105 -6.24 10.70 -22.93
N SER A 106 -6.83 9.88 -23.82
CA SER A 106 -8.20 10.07 -24.30
C SER A 106 -9.29 9.83 -23.25
N LEU A 107 -8.92 9.32 -22.07
CA LEU A 107 -9.84 8.84 -21.04
C LEU A 107 -9.76 9.67 -19.76
N HIS A 108 -8.55 10.04 -19.35
CA HIS A 108 -8.31 10.93 -18.23
C HIS A 108 -6.95 11.62 -18.41
N THR A 109 -6.93 12.95 -18.55
CA THR A 109 -5.68 13.72 -18.76
C THR A 109 -4.80 13.80 -17.51
N THR A 110 -5.35 13.52 -16.33
CA THR A 110 -4.64 13.62 -15.04
C THR A 110 -4.70 12.32 -14.26
N LEU A 111 -3.56 11.78 -13.84
CA LEU A 111 -3.45 10.59 -13.00
C LEU A 111 -2.96 10.97 -11.60
N CYS A 112 -3.67 10.56 -10.55
CA CYS A 112 -3.23 10.78 -9.17
C CYS A 112 -2.11 9.79 -8.82
N ALA A 113 -0.93 10.33 -8.50
CA ALA A 113 0.28 9.56 -8.26
C ALA A 113 1.03 10.05 -7.02
N THR A 114 1.52 9.11 -6.23
CA THR A 114 2.32 9.36 -5.02
C THR A 114 3.62 8.54 -5.03
N GLY A 115 4.43 8.71 -3.99
CA GLY A 115 5.77 8.14 -3.87
C GLY A 115 6.81 8.91 -4.68
N GLY A 116 8.09 8.78 -4.31
CA GLY A 116 9.19 9.52 -4.95
C GLY A 116 9.28 9.36 -6.49
N GLY A 117 8.75 8.27 -7.05
CA GLY A 117 8.67 8.06 -8.50
C GLY A 117 7.67 8.97 -9.23
N ALA A 118 6.65 9.52 -8.55
CA ALA A 118 5.71 10.47 -9.14
C ALA A 118 6.41 11.77 -9.58
N PHE A 119 7.48 12.16 -8.89
CA PHE A 119 8.36 13.25 -9.30
C PHE A 119 9.35 12.80 -10.37
N LYS A 120 9.94 11.60 -10.22
CA LYS A 120 10.97 11.08 -11.12
C LYS A 120 10.50 10.88 -12.56
N PHE A 121 9.29 10.36 -12.75
CA PHE A 121 8.76 9.97 -14.07
C PHE A 121 7.75 10.98 -14.64
N GLU A 122 7.57 12.16 -14.03
CA GLU A 122 6.58 13.16 -14.46
C GLU A 122 6.74 13.56 -15.93
N GLU A 123 7.99 13.77 -16.37
CA GLU A 123 8.29 14.16 -17.75
C GLU A 123 8.04 13.01 -18.73
N ASP A 124 8.34 11.76 -18.35
CA ASP A 124 8.06 10.58 -19.18
C ASP A 124 6.55 10.38 -19.39
N PHE A 125 5.74 10.53 -18.32
CA PHE A 125 4.28 10.45 -18.43
C PHE A 125 3.72 11.54 -19.35
N ARG A 126 4.22 12.78 -19.21
CA ARG A 126 3.79 13.92 -20.03
C ARG A 126 4.20 13.77 -21.50
N THR A 127 5.42 13.32 -21.78
CA THR A 127 5.97 13.31 -23.15
C THR A 127 5.64 12.05 -23.95
N ILE A 128 5.52 10.89 -23.30
CA ILE A 128 5.31 9.60 -23.99
C ILE A 128 3.83 9.22 -24.03
N ALA A 129 3.09 9.46 -22.95
CA ALA A 129 1.69 9.03 -22.82
C ALA A 129 0.67 10.18 -22.86
N ASP A 130 1.11 11.44 -22.96
CA ASP A 130 0.26 12.63 -22.88
C ASP A 130 -0.62 12.66 -21.59
N LEU A 131 -0.01 12.25 -20.47
CA LEU A 131 -0.64 12.18 -19.16
C LEU A 131 0.03 13.13 -18.17
N GLN A 132 -0.77 13.91 -17.45
CA GLN A 132 -0.29 14.74 -16.34
C GLN A 132 -0.35 13.95 -15.04
N LEU A 133 0.72 13.97 -14.25
CA LEU A 133 0.68 13.43 -12.88
C LEU A 133 0.25 14.52 -11.90
N HIS A 134 -0.89 14.30 -11.22
CA HIS A 134 -1.17 15.02 -9.99
C HIS A 134 -0.38 14.35 -8.87
N LYS A 135 0.68 15.02 -8.41
CA LYS A 135 1.66 14.49 -7.46
C LYS A 135 1.21 14.73 -6.02
N LEU A 136 1.19 13.68 -5.22
CA LEU A 136 0.70 13.68 -3.83
C LEU A 136 1.79 13.20 -2.86
N ASP A 137 1.76 13.69 -1.61
CA ASP A 137 2.69 13.22 -0.59
C ASP A 137 2.50 11.73 -0.25
N GLU A 138 3.61 11.02 -0.06
CA GLU A 138 3.64 9.57 0.16
C GLU A 138 3.01 9.18 1.51
N LEU A 139 3.19 10.01 2.53
CA LEU A 139 2.77 9.74 3.90
C LEU A 139 1.30 10.11 4.11
N ASP A 140 0.85 11.23 3.52
CA ASP A 140 -0.57 11.60 3.46
C ASP A 140 -1.39 10.49 2.80
N CYS A 141 -0.97 10.06 1.60
CA CYS A 141 -1.64 8.98 0.87
C CYS A 141 -1.63 7.67 1.66
N LEU A 142 -0.51 7.32 2.29
CA LEU A 142 -0.40 6.12 3.11
C LEU A 142 -1.40 6.14 4.28
N ILE A 143 -1.50 7.24 5.01
CA ILE A 143 -2.38 7.36 6.18
C ILE A 143 -3.86 7.38 5.75
N GLN A 144 -4.20 8.18 4.74
CA GLN A 144 -5.58 8.26 4.24
C GLN A 144 -6.07 6.92 3.66
N GLY A 145 -5.23 6.24 2.88
CA GLY A 145 -5.54 4.92 2.33
C GLY A 145 -5.67 3.84 3.40
N LEU A 146 -4.84 3.85 4.44
CA LEU A 146 -4.90 2.91 5.56
C LEU A 146 -6.21 3.05 6.33
N LEU A 147 -6.54 4.27 6.75
CA LEU A 147 -7.76 4.58 7.50
C LEU A 147 -9.01 4.24 6.68
N TYR A 148 -8.98 4.48 5.36
CA TYR A 148 -10.08 4.13 4.49
C TYR A 148 -10.28 2.61 4.37
N VAL A 149 -9.23 1.84 4.04
CA VAL A 149 -9.33 0.38 3.87
C VAL A 149 -9.77 -0.30 5.17
N ASP A 150 -9.25 0.15 6.32
CA ASP A 150 -9.70 -0.37 7.61
C ASP A 150 -11.19 -0.05 7.87
N SER A 151 -11.64 1.18 7.59
CA SER A 151 -13.04 1.60 7.80
C SER A 151 -14.07 0.85 6.93
N VAL A 152 -13.68 0.37 5.74
CA VAL A 152 -14.54 -0.46 4.88
C VAL A 152 -14.37 -1.96 5.13
N GLY A 153 -13.27 -2.34 5.81
CA GLY A 153 -12.89 -3.71 6.11
C GLY A 153 -12.57 -4.54 4.87
N PHE A 154 -12.19 -5.79 5.11
CA PHE A 154 -11.84 -6.75 4.08
C PHE A 154 -12.96 -7.77 3.86
N ASN A 155 -13.91 -7.44 2.98
CA ASN A 155 -15.02 -8.33 2.59
C ASN A 155 -15.81 -8.90 3.79
N GLY A 156 -16.10 -8.06 4.79
CA GLY A 156 -16.79 -8.45 6.03
C GLY A 156 -15.88 -9.01 7.14
N LYS A 157 -14.56 -8.97 6.96
CA LYS A 157 -13.55 -9.26 8.00
C LYS A 157 -12.81 -7.97 8.38
N PRO A 158 -12.26 -7.87 9.61
CA PRO A 158 -11.36 -6.78 9.95
C PRO A 158 -10.10 -6.79 9.06
N GLU A 159 -9.65 -5.60 8.67
CA GLU A 159 -8.40 -5.41 7.91
C GLU A 159 -7.18 -5.64 8.80
N CYS A 160 -7.27 -5.23 10.07
CA CYS A 160 -6.19 -5.35 11.03
C CYS A 160 -6.16 -6.71 11.74
N TYR A 161 -4.95 -7.17 12.05
CA TYR A 161 -4.71 -8.38 12.81
C TYR A 161 -3.43 -8.28 13.66
N TYR A 162 -3.32 -9.16 14.64
CA TYR A 162 -2.13 -9.33 15.47
C TYR A 162 -1.80 -10.83 15.64
N PHE A 163 -0.61 -11.12 16.16
CA PHE A 163 -0.27 -12.47 16.63
C PHE A 163 -0.50 -12.54 18.14
N GLU A 164 -1.46 -13.35 18.55
CA GLU A 164 -1.67 -13.74 19.93
C GLU A 164 -0.59 -14.75 20.36
N ASN A 165 -0.09 -14.64 21.58
CA ASN A 165 1.00 -15.46 22.14
C ASN A 165 2.25 -15.56 21.22
N PRO A 166 2.82 -14.45 20.71
CA PRO A 166 3.91 -14.50 19.74
C PRO A 166 5.22 -15.07 20.32
N THR A 167 5.33 -15.09 21.65
CA THR A 167 6.43 -15.68 22.43
C THR A 167 6.36 -17.20 22.59
N ASN A 168 5.22 -17.83 22.31
CA ASN A 168 5.06 -19.29 22.31
C ASN A 168 4.74 -19.79 20.89
N PRO A 169 5.67 -20.45 20.18
CA PRO A 169 5.45 -20.91 18.80
C PRO A 169 4.25 -21.83 18.58
N GLU A 170 3.87 -22.63 19.57
CA GLU A 170 2.74 -23.59 19.49
C GLU A 170 1.39 -22.88 19.67
N LEU A 171 1.34 -21.83 20.49
CA LEU A 171 0.13 -21.04 20.75
C LEU A 171 0.02 -19.79 19.85
N CYS A 172 1.03 -19.52 19.02
CA CYS A 172 1.12 -18.32 18.20
C CYS A 172 0.11 -18.32 17.04
N GLN A 173 -1.00 -17.60 17.21
CA GLN A 173 -2.14 -17.57 16.27
C GLN A 173 -2.43 -16.16 15.75
N LYS A 174 -2.78 -16.05 14.46
CA LYS A 174 -3.29 -14.81 13.87
C LYS A 174 -4.71 -14.55 14.37
N ARG A 175 -4.94 -13.39 14.98
CA ARG A 175 -6.25 -12.93 15.49
C ARG A 175 -6.65 -11.63 14.81
N PRO A 176 -7.93 -11.44 14.45
CA PRO A 176 -8.42 -10.15 13.99
C PRO A 176 -8.24 -9.10 15.10
N TYR A 177 -8.01 -7.86 14.68
CA TYR A 177 -7.96 -6.68 15.54
C TYR A 177 -8.88 -5.62 14.93
N CYS A 178 -9.63 -4.92 15.77
CA CYS A 178 -10.44 -3.79 15.32
C CYS A 178 -9.70 -2.49 15.68
N LEU A 179 -9.45 -1.65 14.70
CA LEU A 179 -8.77 -0.36 14.86
C LEU A 179 -9.74 0.78 15.26
N ASP A 180 -10.88 0.45 15.87
CA ASP A 180 -11.83 1.41 16.45
C ASP A 180 -11.09 2.43 17.34
N ASN A 181 -11.26 3.72 17.00
CA ASN A 181 -10.40 4.81 17.46
C ASN A 181 -8.89 4.52 17.26
N PRO A 182 -8.38 4.66 16.02
CA PRO A 182 -7.04 4.20 15.66
C PRO A 182 -5.90 5.05 16.24
N TYR A 183 -6.22 6.15 16.93
CA TYR A 183 -5.23 7.12 17.44
C TYR A 183 -5.03 7.01 18.96
N PRO A 184 -3.82 7.29 19.47
CA PRO A 184 -2.58 7.41 18.71
C PRO A 184 -2.08 6.03 18.23
N MET A 185 -1.33 6.01 17.13
CA MET A 185 -0.59 4.83 16.65
C MET A 185 0.80 5.20 16.14
N LEU A 186 1.72 4.22 16.14
CA LEU A 186 3.01 4.34 15.45
C LEU A 186 2.96 3.53 14.16
N LEU A 187 3.03 4.19 13.00
CA LEU A 187 3.00 3.54 11.69
C LEU A 187 4.42 3.34 11.15
N VAL A 188 4.79 2.09 10.89
CA VAL A 188 6.12 1.69 10.40
C VAL A 188 6.00 1.16 8.98
N ASN A 189 6.35 2.00 7.99
CA ASN A 189 6.31 1.64 6.57
C ASN A 189 7.66 1.02 6.13
N MET A 190 7.62 -0.23 5.66
CA MET A 190 8.76 -1.06 5.29
C MET A 190 8.81 -1.28 3.76
N GLY A 191 9.48 -0.36 3.06
CA GLY A 191 9.66 -0.34 1.61
C GLY A 191 11.13 -0.56 1.20
N SER A 192 11.61 0.20 0.21
CA SER A 192 13.03 0.24 -0.18
C SER A 192 13.94 0.86 0.90
N GLY A 193 13.34 1.63 1.81
CA GLY A 193 13.86 1.98 3.12
C GLY A 193 12.72 1.90 4.14
N VAL A 194 12.98 2.32 5.37
CA VAL A 194 11.97 2.29 6.45
C VAL A 194 11.67 3.70 6.92
N SER A 195 10.39 4.04 7.06
CA SER A 195 9.91 5.29 7.64
C SER A 195 8.98 5.00 8.81
N ILE A 196 9.19 5.71 9.92
CA ILE A 196 8.41 5.57 11.16
C ILE A 196 7.68 6.88 11.44
N LEU A 197 6.36 6.81 11.59
CA LEU A 197 5.47 7.94 11.82
C LEU A 197 4.75 7.78 13.17
N ALA A 198 4.60 8.87 13.93
CA ALA A 198 3.64 8.94 15.02
C ALA A 198 2.38 9.64 14.51
N VAL A 199 1.23 8.99 14.62
CA VAL A 199 -0.06 9.45 14.08
C VAL A 199 -1.00 9.71 15.26
N TYR A 200 -1.32 10.99 15.50
CA TYR A 200 -2.14 11.44 16.64
C TYR A 200 -3.59 11.73 16.25
N SER A 201 -3.84 12.07 14.99
CA SER A 201 -5.17 12.11 14.37
C SER A 201 -5.03 11.92 12.86
N LYS A 202 -6.14 11.90 12.13
CA LYS A 202 -6.18 11.81 10.66
C LYS A 202 -5.26 12.84 9.99
N ASP A 203 -5.31 14.08 10.46
CA ASP A 203 -4.64 15.23 9.85
C ASP A 203 -3.50 15.77 10.76
N ASN A 204 -3.08 15.00 11.77
CA ASN A 204 -1.95 15.32 12.66
C ASN A 204 -1.05 14.10 12.86
N TYR A 205 0.07 14.08 12.16
CA TYR A 205 1.12 13.08 12.28
C TYR A 205 2.50 13.70 12.07
N LYS A 206 3.55 13.02 12.55
CA LYS A 206 4.94 13.43 12.30
C LYS A 206 5.80 12.23 11.93
N ARG A 207 6.76 12.43 11.00
CA ARG A 207 7.81 11.45 10.74
C ARG A 207 8.84 11.49 11.87
N VAL A 208 9.01 10.40 12.59
CA VAL A 208 9.92 10.29 13.73
C VAL A 208 11.34 9.98 13.24
N THR A 209 11.53 8.94 12.41
CA THR A 209 12.86 8.52 11.92
C THR A 209 12.79 7.51 10.75
N GLY A 210 13.94 6.97 10.31
CA GLY A 210 14.08 5.89 9.34
C GLY A 210 15.47 5.21 9.38
N THR A 211 15.67 4.09 8.64
CA THR A 211 16.90 3.25 8.74
C THR A 211 17.33 2.58 7.41
N SER A 212 18.64 2.29 7.26
CA SER A 212 19.27 1.59 6.12
C SER A 212 20.71 1.09 6.46
N PHE A 213 21.02 -0.22 6.52
CA PHE A 213 22.32 -0.73 7.05
C PHE A 213 22.84 -2.11 6.53
N GLY A 214 24.15 -2.36 6.77
CA GLY A 214 24.88 -3.66 6.72
C GLY A 214 25.69 -3.88 8.02
N ASN A 215 26.78 -4.68 8.14
CA ASN A 215 27.55 -5.58 7.25
C ASN A 215 28.36 -6.61 8.12
N MET A 216 29.14 -7.56 7.56
CA MET A 216 29.74 -8.70 8.29
C MET A 216 31.29 -8.72 8.44
N MET A 217 31.79 -9.10 9.63
CA MET A 217 33.22 -9.05 10.02
C MET A 217 33.77 -10.36 10.67
N SER A 218 34.01 -11.42 9.87
CA SER A 218 34.84 -12.58 10.24
C SER A 218 35.24 -13.33 8.97
N LYS A 219 36.44 -13.92 8.88
CA LYS A 219 36.89 -14.67 7.67
C LYS A 219 36.54 -16.15 7.74
N GLU A 220 36.99 -16.84 8.79
CA GLU A 220 36.81 -18.30 8.95
C GLU A 220 35.34 -18.73 9.01
N LYS A 221 34.45 -17.89 9.58
CA LYS A 221 33.01 -18.18 9.58
C LYS A 221 32.36 -18.00 8.20
N ARG A 222 32.91 -17.16 7.30
CA ARG A 222 32.32 -16.97 5.96
C ARG A 222 32.45 -18.22 5.10
N ASP A 223 33.53 -18.98 5.28
CA ASP A 223 33.86 -20.12 4.42
C ASP A 223 33.05 -21.39 4.79
N SER A 224 32.37 -21.39 5.95
CA SER A 224 31.53 -22.50 6.44
C SER A 224 30.02 -22.19 6.46
N ILE A 225 29.60 -20.98 6.11
CA ILE A 225 28.21 -20.51 6.20
C ILE A 225 27.44 -20.77 4.89
N SER A 226 26.20 -21.26 4.99
CA SER A 226 25.33 -21.47 3.83
C SER A 226 24.70 -20.16 3.34
N LYS A 227 24.14 -20.15 2.11
CA LYS A 227 23.42 -18.97 1.59
C LYS A 227 22.11 -18.74 2.34
N GLU A 228 21.51 -19.83 2.79
CA GLU A 228 20.29 -19.92 3.58
C GLU A 228 20.50 -19.28 4.96
N ASP A 229 21.63 -19.54 5.60
CA ASP A 229 22.04 -18.91 6.85
C ASP A 229 22.28 -17.41 6.67
N LEU A 230 22.95 -16.98 5.60
CA LEU A 230 23.11 -15.55 5.29
C LEU A 230 21.78 -14.85 5.04
N ALA A 231 20.87 -15.47 4.30
CA ALA A 231 19.53 -14.94 4.03
C ALA A 231 18.72 -14.81 5.33
N ARG A 232 18.72 -15.84 6.17
CA ARG A 232 18.05 -15.84 7.47
C ARG A 232 18.68 -14.81 8.43
N ALA A 233 20.00 -14.74 8.52
CA ALA A 233 20.71 -13.77 9.35
C ALA A 233 20.41 -12.33 8.91
N THR A 234 20.39 -12.07 7.60
CA THR A 234 20.01 -10.76 7.04
C THR A 234 18.57 -10.41 7.39
N LEU A 235 17.63 -11.33 7.16
CA LEU A 235 16.21 -11.13 7.47
C LEU A 235 15.99 -10.82 8.96
N VAL A 236 16.58 -11.62 9.85
CA VAL A 236 16.50 -11.45 11.30
C VAL A 236 17.14 -10.13 11.75
N THR A 237 18.31 -9.78 11.20
CA THR A 237 19.03 -8.54 11.56
C THR A 237 18.23 -7.30 11.18
N ILE A 238 17.74 -7.22 9.94
CA ILE A 238 16.93 -6.09 9.46
C ILE A 238 15.62 -6.00 10.25
N THR A 239 14.91 -7.12 10.43
CA THR A 239 13.63 -7.14 11.15
C THR A 239 13.79 -6.73 12.62
N ASN A 240 14.80 -7.25 13.33
CA ASN A 240 15.07 -6.88 14.71
C ASN A 240 15.55 -5.43 14.87
N ASN A 241 16.32 -4.90 13.90
CA ASN A 241 16.69 -3.49 13.90
C ASN A 241 15.45 -2.60 13.79
N ILE A 242 14.57 -2.88 12.84
CA ILE A 242 13.32 -2.14 12.64
C ILE A 242 12.43 -2.24 13.87
N GLY A 243 12.26 -3.44 14.44
CA GLY A 243 11.53 -3.63 15.69
C GLY A 243 12.11 -2.82 16.85
N SER A 244 13.43 -2.84 17.03
CA SER A 244 14.10 -2.08 18.10
C SER A 244 13.86 -0.57 17.97
N ILE A 245 13.99 -0.02 16.75
CA ILE A 245 13.73 1.41 16.49
C ILE A 245 12.26 1.73 16.70
N ALA A 246 11.34 0.91 16.18
CA ALA A 246 9.90 1.08 16.37
C ALA A 246 9.52 1.08 17.87
N ARG A 247 10.08 0.17 18.68
CA ARG A 247 9.91 0.18 20.14
C ARG A 247 10.40 1.47 20.79
N MET A 248 11.60 1.95 20.42
CA MET A 248 12.13 3.21 20.99
C MET A 248 11.26 4.41 20.63
N CYS A 249 10.78 4.50 19.39
CA CYS A 249 9.83 5.54 18.97
C CYS A 249 8.48 5.42 19.71
N ALA A 250 7.92 4.22 19.82
CA ALA A 250 6.66 3.97 20.53
C ALA A 250 6.74 4.41 22.00
N LEU A 251 7.81 4.03 22.71
CA LEU A 251 8.04 4.44 24.10
C LEU A 251 8.26 5.96 24.24
N ASN A 252 9.02 6.59 23.34
CA ASN A 252 9.26 8.04 23.36
C ASN A 252 7.98 8.86 23.14
N GLU A 253 7.08 8.35 22.30
CA GLU A 253 5.82 9.01 21.94
C GLU A 253 4.63 8.60 22.84
N ASN A 254 4.85 7.70 23.81
CA ASN A 254 3.82 7.12 24.69
C ASN A 254 2.70 6.40 23.91
N ILE A 255 3.07 5.62 22.90
CA ILE A 255 2.16 4.86 22.04
C ILE A 255 2.33 3.35 22.29
N ASP A 256 1.23 2.64 22.47
CA ASP A 256 1.16 1.20 22.74
C ASP A 256 0.95 0.35 21.47
N ARG A 257 0.24 0.89 20.47
CA ARG A 257 -0.10 0.24 19.20
C ARG A 257 0.89 0.61 18.10
N VAL A 258 1.62 -0.39 17.60
CA VAL A 258 2.59 -0.24 16.50
C VAL A 258 2.11 -1.00 15.27
N VAL A 259 1.67 -0.28 14.24
CA VAL A 259 1.18 -0.85 12.98
C VAL A 259 2.35 -0.95 11.99
N PHE A 260 2.66 -2.15 11.52
CA PHE A 260 3.68 -2.39 10.50
C PHE A 260 3.04 -2.62 9.13
N VAL A 261 3.53 -1.92 8.11
CA VAL A 261 3.04 -1.98 6.72
C VAL A 261 4.20 -2.02 5.73
N GLY A 262 3.89 -2.19 4.44
CA GLY A 262 4.86 -2.17 3.35
C GLY A 262 5.19 -3.56 2.79
N ASN A 263 5.58 -3.61 1.51
CA ASN A 263 5.76 -4.88 0.78
C ASN A 263 6.93 -5.75 1.28
N PHE A 264 7.75 -5.30 2.23
CA PHE A 264 8.72 -6.18 2.92
C PHE A 264 8.03 -7.31 3.71
N LEU A 265 6.82 -7.06 4.22
CA LEU A 265 6.06 -8.01 5.03
C LEU A 265 5.21 -8.97 4.18
N ARG A 266 5.04 -8.68 2.89
CA ARG A 266 4.34 -9.53 1.93
C ARG A 266 4.88 -10.95 1.95
N ILE A 267 3.98 -11.90 2.20
CA ILE A 267 4.26 -13.35 2.35
C ILE A 267 5.38 -13.68 3.36
N ASN A 268 5.75 -12.75 4.23
CA ASN A 268 6.90 -12.81 5.11
C ASN A 268 6.47 -13.00 6.58
N MET A 269 5.77 -14.11 6.81
CA MET A 269 5.30 -14.53 8.14
C MET A 269 6.43 -14.64 9.18
N VAL A 270 7.66 -14.91 8.73
CA VAL A 270 8.86 -14.97 9.59
C VAL A 270 9.14 -13.60 10.20
N SER A 271 9.19 -12.54 9.38
CA SER A 271 9.41 -11.18 9.89
C SER A 271 8.23 -10.66 10.70
N MET A 272 6.98 -10.92 10.29
CA MET A 272 5.79 -10.53 11.05
C MET A 272 5.79 -11.14 12.47
N LYS A 273 6.02 -12.46 12.58
CA LYS A 273 6.12 -13.13 13.90
C LYS A 273 7.30 -12.63 14.71
N LEU A 274 8.44 -12.34 14.08
CA LEU A 274 9.61 -11.79 14.76
C LEU A 274 9.38 -10.36 15.28
N LEU A 275 8.66 -9.51 14.54
CA LEU A 275 8.24 -8.18 15.02
C LEU A 275 7.26 -8.30 16.19
N ALA A 276 6.27 -9.19 16.10
CA ALA A 276 5.32 -9.42 17.19
C ALA A 276 6.01 -9.96 18.46
N TYR A 277 6.91 -10.93 18.31
CA TYR A 277 7.77 -11.43 19.38
C TYR A 277 8.59 -10.28 20.00
N ALA A 278 9.24 -9.47 19.16
CA ALA A 278 10.11 -8.40 19.62
C ALA A 278 9.33 -7.30 20.35
N MET A 279 8.14 -6.92 19.87
CA MET A 279 7.32 -5.91 20.55
C MET A 279 6.87 -6.43 21.92
N ASP A 280 6.30 -7.63 21.98
CA ASP A 280 5.80 -8.25 23.21
C ASP A 280 6.94 -8.47 24.23
N PHE A 281 7.98 -9.21 23.85
CA PHE A 281 9.09 -9.58 24.74
C PHE A 281 9.87 -8.37 25.26
N TRP A 282 10.29 -7.45 24.38
CA TRP A 282 11.15 -6.32 24.77
C TRP A 282 10.38 -5.16 25.43
N SER A 283 9.05 -5.20 25.46
CA SER A 283 8.20 -4.26 26.20
C SER A 283 7.51 -4.87 27.42
N LYS A 284 7.70 -6.18 27.69
CA LYS A 284 6.97 -6.94 28.71
C LYS A 284 5.45 -6.89 28.49
N GLY A 285 5.01 -7.01 27.23
CA GLY A 285 3.60 -7.01 26.82
C GLY A 285 2.93 -5.63 26.75
N GLN A 286 3.68 -4.53 26.92
CA GLN A 286 3.13 -3.17 26.84
C GLN A 286 2.87 -2.70 25.39
N LEU A 287 3.69 -3.15 24.44
CA LEU A 287 3.55 -2.80 23.02
C LEU A 287 2.94 -3.95 22.22
N LYS A 288 1.95 -3.62 21.38
CA LYS A 288 1.31 -4.57 20.48
C LYS A 288 1.71 -4.28 19.03
N ALA A 289 2.30 -5.29 18.37
CA ALA A 289 2.50 -5.28 16.92
C ALA A 289 1.19 -5.60 16.20
N LEU A 290 0.80 -4.71 15.31
CA LEU A 290 -0.38 -4.80 14.45
C LEU A 290 0.06 -4.87 12.98
N PHE A 291 -0.73 -5.58 12.18
CA PHE A 291 -0.49 -5.81 10.75
C PHE A 291 -1.80 -5.62 9.99
N LEU A 292 -1.73 -5.45 8.67
CA LEU A 292 -2.87 -5.21 7.79
C LEU A 292 -2.77 -6.12 6.56
N GLU A 293 -3.89 -6.57 5.99
CA GLU A 293 -3.90 -7.50 4.85
C GLU A 293 -3.45 -6.81 3.54
N HIS A 294 -3.76 -5.53 3.38
CA HIS A 294 -3.41 -4.70 2.21
C HIS A 294 -2.12 -3.89 2.42
N GLU A 295 -1.22 -4.37 3.30
CA GLU A 295 0.04 -3.74 3.76
C GLU A 295 0.84 -2.98 2.69
N GLY A 296 0.82 -3.46 1.44
CA GLY A 296 1.58 -2.90 0.34
C GLY A 296 0.93 -1.75 -0.43
N TYR A 297 -0.34 -1.43 -0.19
CA TYR A 297 -1.19 -0.70 -1.17
C TYR A 297 -1.76 0.64 -0.71
N PHE A 298 -1.68 0.99 0.57
CA PHE A 298 -2.39 2.16 1.11
C PHE A 298 -2.03 3.48 0.41
N GLY A 299 -0.77 3.70 0.01
CA GLY A 299 -0.38 4.89 -0.77
C GLY A 299 -1.14 5.01 -2.10
N ALA A 300 -1.33 3.90 -2.83
CA ALA A 300 -2.11 3.90 -4.07
C ALA A 300 -3.62 4.07 -3.82
N VAL A 301 -4.14 3.59 -2.68
CA VAL A 301 -5.52 3.86 -2.27
C VAL A 301 -5.71 5.33 -1.90
N GLY A 302 -4.80 5.94 -1.13
CA GLY A 302 -4.85 7.36 -0.80
C GLY A 302 -4.80 8.25 -2.04
N ALA A 303 -3.94 7.92 -3.01
CA ALA A 303 -3.91 8.61 -4.30
C ALA A 303 -5.23 8.50 -5.07
N LEU A 304 -5.91 7.34 -5.01
CA LEU A 304 -7.26 7.19 -5.58
C LEU A 304 -8.30 8.02 -4.82
N LEU A 305 -8.19 8.15 -3.49
CA LEU A 305 -9.14 8.94 -2.69
C LEU A 305 -9.04 10.44 -2.97
N GLU A 306 -7.84 10.94 -3.28
CA GLU A 306 -7.63 12.35 -3.59
C GLU A 306 -8.26 12.77 -4.93
N LEU A 307 -8.35 11.84 -5.89
CA LEU A 307 -9.05 12.04 -7.17
C LEU A 307 -10.50 12.54 -6.96
N PHE A 308 -11.15 12.15 -5.87
CA PHE A 308 -12.51 12.56 -5.53
C PHE A 308 -12.61 13.92 -4.83
N LYS A 309 -11.51 14.46 -4.30
CA LYS A 309 -11.51 15.79 -3.65
C LYS A 309 -11.28 16.92 -4.64
N MET A 310 -10.43 16.68 -5.65
CA MET A 310 -10.11 17.67 -6.70
C MET A 310 -11.34 18.14 -7.49
N THR A 311 -12.43 17.37 -7.48
CA THR A 311 -13.70 17.69 -8.15
C THR A 311 -14.65 18.56 -7.33
N ASP A 312 -14.41 18.74 -6.03
CA ASP A 312 -15.24 19.58 -5.15
C ASP A 312 -14.70 21.04 -5.09
N ASP A 313 -13.42 21.26 -5.40
CA ASP A 313 -12.72 22.56 -5.35
C ASP A 313 -12.62 23.29 -6.73
N GLN A 314 -13.37 22.87 -7.76
CA GLN A 314 -13.37 23.47 -9.13
C GLN A 314 -14.77 23.66 -9.76
#